data_AF-A0A3R9SJB3-F1
#
_entry.id   AF-A0A3R9SJB3-F1
#
_cell.length_a   1.000
_cell.length_b   1.000
_cell.length_c   1.000
_cell.angle_alpha   90.00
_cell.angle_beta   90.00
_cell.angle_gamma   90.00
#
_symmetry.space_group_name_H-M   'P 1'
#
loop_
_entity.id
_entity.type
_entity.pdbx_description
1 polymer ?
#
loop_
_entity_poly.entity_id
_entity_poly.type
_entity_poly.pdbx_seq_one_letter_code
_entity_poly.pdbx_strand_id
1 'polypeptide(L)'
;KYRAIYIDLKAKGLPLPNEGANHTLKFFNTTDYNINVETIGTGLIDDKVYNIKDKEENILKCEWNSALQQIIFYRLDDRITQAGDYNYCKYTVSTKDGSIQSTGLLEARFDNIAPVATDETVSFKYLANEIIPINLLKYANDDGDGPANTLQTKPNKPQFWVNDKGVELPIYLPSKSSKDGIFKVVKADREGPCPNNDKDNTCYGGNIYIQASNVFNTFNDTLTYYVYDADGKISNEGTIKLISTATTTDDSRGGGGGGSIGILSIASLLSLIAYRRYRK
;
A
#
# COMPACT_ATOMS: atom_id res chain seq x y z
N LYS A 1 12.47 0.24 -12.97
CA LYS A 1 12.45 -1.16 -13.46
C LYS A 1 11.31 -1.85 -12.73
N TYR A 2 10.49 -2.64 -13.41
CA TYR A 2 9.37 -3.35 -12.80
C TYR A 2 9.89 -4.48 -11.89
N ARG A 3 9.36 -4.56 -10.67
CA ARG A 3 9.72 -5.48 -9.57
C ARG A 3 11.22 -5.67 -9.40
N ALA A 4 11.98 -4.58 -9.42
CA ALA A 4 13.42 -4.65 -9.27
C ALA A 4 13.83 -4.86 -7.81
N ILE A 5 14.81 -5.74 -7.62
CA ILE A 5 15.45 -6.02 -6.35
C ILE A 5 16.83 -5.37 -6.39
N TYR A 6 17.12 -4.58 -5.37
CA TYR A 6 18.38 -3.85 -5.23
C TYR A 6 19.21 -4.51 -4.13
N ILE A 7 20.37 -5.04 -4.52
CA ILE A 7 21.28 -5.74 -3.61
C ILE A 7 22.50 -4.86 -3.36
N ASP A 8 22.60 -4.38 -2.12
CA ASP A 8 23.78 -3.68 -1.62
C ASP A 8 24.75 -4.67 -0.95
N LEU A 9 25.84 -4.98 -1.66
CA LEU A 9 26.87 -5.88 -1.14
C LEU A 9 27.56 -5.29 0.11
N LYS A 10 27.73 -3.97 0.18
CA LYS A 10 28.35 -3.28 1.31
C LYS A 10 27.51 -3.43 2.56
N ALA A 11 26.19 -3.22 2.44
CA ALA A 11 25.25 -3.40 3.55
C ALA A 11 25.19 -4.85 4.05
N LYS A 12 25.57 -5.82 3.20
CA LYS A 12 25.72 -7.24 3.56
C LYS A 12 27.10 -7.59 4.09
N GLY A 13 28.03 -6.64 4.20
CA GLY A 13 29.40 -6.87 4.65
C GLY A 13 30.25 -7.64 3.65
N LEU A 14 29.92 -7.56 2.36
CA LEU A 14 30.56 -8.32 1.28
C LEU A 14 31.29 -7.41 0.28
N PRO A 15 32.44 -7.86 -0.25
CA PRO A 15 33.26 -8.95 0.28
C PRO A 15 33.75 -8.63 1.70
N LEU A 16 34.13 -9.67 2.44
CA LEU A 16 34.74 -9.49 3.75
C LEU A 16 35.98 -8.60 3.63
N PRO A 17 36.27 -7.75 4.63
CA PRO A 17 37.44 -6.88 4.60
C PRO A 17 38.72 -7.68 4.38
N ASN A 18 39.60 -7.18 3.51
CA ASN A 18 40.92 -7.77 3.32
C ASN A 18 41.94 -7.08 4.25
N GLU A 19 42.92 -7.82 4.73
CA GLU A 19 44.01 -7.30 5.56
C GLU A 19 45.10 -6.70 4.67
N GLY A 20 45.40 -5.41 4.87
CA GLY A 20 46.49 -4.72 4.19
C GLY A 20 47.86 -5.03 4.79
N ALA A 21 48.92 -4.55 4.14
CA ALA A 21 50.33 -4.79 4.52
C ALA A 21 50.71 -4.33 5.95
N ASN A 22 49.87 -3.57 6.63
CA ASN A 22 50.08 -3.08 8.00
C ASN A 22 49.01 -3.60 8.99
N HIS A 23 48.42 -4.77 8.74
CA HIS A 23 47.31 -5.30 9.55
C HIS A 23 46.07 -4.38 9.60
N THR A 24 45.91 -3.50 8.61
CA THR A 24 44.75 -2.62 8.49
C THR A 24 43.65 -3.31 7.70
N LEU A 25 42.44 -3.35 8.26
CA LEU A 25 41.27 -3.87 7.55
C LEU A 25 40.84 -2.88 6.45
N LYS A 26 40.85 -3.34 5.21
CA LYS A 26 40.32 -2.61 4.06
C LYS A 26 38.87 -3.04 3.82
N PHE A 27 37.95 -2.17 4.20
CA PHE A 27 36.52 -2.36 3.96
C PHE A 27 36.18 -2.21 2.47
N PHE A 28 35.09 -2.83 2.06
CA PHE A 28 34.62 -2.75 0.69
C PHE A 28 34.35 -1.31 0.24
N ASN A 29 34.98 -0.94 -0.86
CA ASN A 29 34.78 0.31 -1.58
C ASN A 29 34.77 0.01 -3.07
N THR A 30 33.74 0.44 -3.79
CA THR A 30 33.55 0.12 -5.21
C THR A 30 34.66 0.63 -6.12
N THR A 31 35.47 1.60 -5.69
CA THR A 31 36.64 2.08 -6.45
C THR A 31 37.78 1.06 -6.49
N ASP A 32 37.85 0.19 -5.50
CA ASP A 32 39.00 -0.69 -5.25
C ASP A 32 38.76 -2.11 -5.79
N TYR A 33 37.55 -2.39 -6.24
CA TYR A 33 37.11 -3.69 -6.72
C TYR A 33 36.45 -3.58 -8.10
N ASN A 34 36.49 -4.68 -8.87
CA ASN A 34 35.63 -4.87 -10.03
C ASN A 34 34.48 -5.80 -9.63
N ILE A 35 33.29 -5.51 -10.15
CA ILE A 35 32.11 -6.33 -9.94
C ILE A 35 31.60 -6.77 -11.30
N ASN A 36 31.60 -8.08 -11.52
CA ASN A 36 31.00 -8.70 -12.69
C ASN A 36 29.76 -9.49 -12.26
N VAL A 37 28.73 -9.45 -13.10
CA VAL A 37 27.43 -10.04 -12.80
C VAL A 37 26.96 -10.83 -14.01
N GLU A 38 26.44 -12.03 -13.76
CA GLU A 38 26.00 -12.98 -14.77
C GLU A 38 24.62 -13.52 -14.39
N THR A 39 23.63 -13.40 -15.28
CA THR A 39 22.33 -14.05 -15.11
C THR A 39 22.50 -15.56 -15.28
N ILE A 40 21.99 -16.36 -14.32
CA ILE A 40 22.04 -17.82 -14.40
C ILE A 40 20.73 -18.37 -14.98
N GLY A 41 19.59 -17.94 -14.44
CA GLY A 41 18.27 -18.39 -14.91
C GLY A 41 17.28 -18.62 -13.77
N THR A 42 16.19 -19.31 -14.08
CA THR A 42 15.10 -19.59 -13.14
C THR A 42 14.90 -21.09 -12.96
N GLY A 43 14.76 -21.56 -11.73
CA GLY A 43 14.54 -22.97 -11.43
C GLY A 43 14.87 -23.29 -9.98
N LEU A 44 15.32 -24.52 -9.73
CA LEU A 44 15.67 -25.00 -8.40
C LEU A 44 17.13 -25.43 -8.37
N ILE A 45 17.88 -24.90 -7.39
CA ILE A 45 19.21 -25.37 -7.03
C ILE A 45 19.15 -25.82 -5.57
N ASP A 46 19.31 -27.12 -5.34
CA ASP A 46 19.53 -27.70 -4.01
C ASP A 46 20.66 -28.75 -4.06
N ASP A 47 20.99 -29.35 -2.90
CA ASP A 47 22.09 -30.32 -2.79
C ASP A 47 21.94 -31.57 -3.69
N LYS A 48 20.75 -31.83 -4.21
CA LYS A 48 20.40 -33.03 -5.00
C LYS A 48 19.86 -32.71 -6.39
N VAL A 49 19.40 -31.49 -6.62
CA VAL A 49 18.69 -31.05 -7.82
C VAL A 49 19.34 -29.79 -8.35
N TYR A 50 19.88 -29.91 -9.56
CA TYR A 50 20.26 -28.77 -10.38
C TYR A 50 19.35 -28.74 -11.60
N ASN A 51 18.30 -27.94 -11.52
CA ASN A 51 17.34 -27.79 -12.61
C ASN A 51 17.08 -26.32 -12.87
N ILE A 52 17.94 -25.73 -13.69
CA ILE A 52 17.78 -24.37 -14.19
C ILE A 52 17.19 -24.43 -15.59
N LYS A 53 16.12 -23.66 -15.81
CA LYS A 53 15.63 -23.38 -17.16
C LYS A 53 16.65 -22.44 -17.80
N ASP A 54 17.58 -23.03 -18.54
CA ASP A 54 18.63 -22.29 -19.25
C ASP A 54 18.00 -21.21 -20.16
N LYS A 55 18.64 -20.03 -20.23
CA LYS A 55 18.40 -18.95 -21.22
C LYS A 55 17.11 -18.14 -21.05
N GLU A 56 16.78 -17.74 -19.83
CA GLU A 56 15.91 -16.57 -19.62
C GLU A 56 16.66 -15.23 -19.77
N GLU A 57 17.91 -15.20 -20.25
CA GLU A 57 18.72 -13.97 -20.36
C GLU A 57 18.03 -12.82 -21.12
N ASN A 58 17.11 -13.13 -22.03
CA ASN A 58 16.35 -12.11 -22.75
C ASN A 58 15.34 -11.36 -21.86
N ILE A 59 14.88 -11.97 -20.77
CA ILE A 59 13.85 -11.45 -19.88
C ILE A 59 14.34 -11.24 -18.45
N LEU A 60 15.15 -12.13 -17.89
CA LEU A 60 15.76 -12.03 -16.58
C LEU A 60 17.10 -11.29 -16.68
N LYS A 61 17.24 -10.21 -15.92
CA LYS A 61 18.40 -9.31 -15.99
C LYS A 61 19.02 -9.15 -14.62
N CYS A 62 20.33 -9.33 -14.55
CA CYS A 62 21.14 -9.01 -13.39
C CYS A 62 22.30 -8.13 -13.83
N GLU A 63 22.36 -6.90 -13.31
CA GLU A 63 23.36 -5.91 -13.74
C GLU A 63 23.96 -5.17 -12.53
N TRP A 64 25.25 -4.87 -12.60
CA TRP A 64 25.88 -3.96 -11.64
C TRP A 64 25.61 -2.51 -12.04
N ASN A 65 25.02 -1.74 -11.13
CA ASN A 65 24.85 -0.31 -11.30
C ASN A 65 25.92 0.45 -10.50
N SER A 66 26.89 1.04 -11.18
CA SER A 66 28.02 1.74 -10.55
C SER A 66 27.61 3.02 -9.82
N ALA A 67 26.56 3.71 -10.27
CA ALA A 67 26.06 4.93 -9.64
C ALA A 67 25.36 4.63 -8.31
N LEU A 68 24.58 3.56 -8.26
CA LEU A 68 23.90 3.10 -7.05
C LEU A 68 24.79 2.23 -6.16
N GLN A 69 25.91 1.73 -6.69
CA GLN A 69 26.78 0.76 -6.03
C GLN A 69 26.04 -0.51 -5.61
N GLN A 70 25.12 -0.96 -6.46
CA GLN A 70 24.22 -2.07 -6.18
C GLN A 70 24.10 -3.00 -7.39
N ILE A 71 23.88 -4.27 -7.12
CA ILE A 71 23.40 -5.21 -8.14
C ILE A 71 21.90 -5.01 -8.25
N ILE A 72 21.41 -4.79 -9.47
CA ILE A 72 19.98 -4.68 -9.76
C ILE A 72 19.54 -5.98 -10.43
N PHE A 73 18.58 -6.65 -9.80
CA PHE A 73 17.98 -7.88 -10.30
C PHE A 73 16.53 -7.61 -10.67
N TYR A 74 16.14 -7.85 -11.92
CA TYR A 74 14.80 -7.54 -12.41
C TYR A 74 14.41 -8.42 -13.59
N ARG A 75 13.13 -8.36 -13.94
CA ARG A 75 12.58 -9.00 -15.14
C ARG A 75 12.05 -7.95 -16.12
N LEU A 76 12.07 -8.30 -17.39
CA LEU A 76 11.50 -7.53 -18.49
C LEU A 76 10.10 -8.03 -18.87
N ASP A 77 9.66 -9.13 -18.29
CA ASP A 77 8.26 -9.58 -18.27
C ASP A 77 7.64 -9.31 -16.89
N ASP A 78 6.34 -9.54 -16.77
CA ASP A 78 5.55 -9.31 -15.55
C ASP A 78 5.38 -10.59 -14.70
N ARG A 79 6.19 -11.62 -14.95
CA ARG A 79 6.04 -12.91 -14.27
C ARG A 79 6.50 -12.83 -12.82
N ILE A 80 5.70 -13.45 -11.95
CA ILE A 80 6.10 -13.76 -10.57
C ILE A 80 6.82 -15.10 -10.52
N THR A 81 7.63 -15.30 -9.48
CA THR A 81 8.32 -16.57 -9.25
C THR A 81 7.34 -17.63 -8.75
N GLN A 82 7.29 -18.76 -9.46
CA GLN A 82 6.44 -19.90 -9.07
C GLN A 82 6.92 -20.53 -7.76
N ALA A 83 6.00 -21.15 -7.01
CA ALA A 83 6.36 -21.86 -5.79
C ALA A 83 7.33 -23.01 -6.10
N GLY A 84 8.45 -23.05 -5.38
CA GLY A 84 9.52 -24.03 -5.60
C GLY A 84 10.61 -23.62 -6.59
N ASP A 85 10.39 -22.55 -7.37
CA ASP A 85 11.40 -21.96 -8.25
C ASP A 85 12.03 -20.72 -7.58
N TYR A 86 13.25 -20.37 -8.01
CA TYR A 86 13.97 -19.15 -7.70
C TYR A 86 14.66 -18.61 -8.94
N ASN A 87 15.01 -17.32 -8.92
CA ASN A 87 15.82 -16.68 -9.96
C ASN A 87 17.23 -16.50 -9.43
N TYR A 88 18.21 -16.89 -10.25
CA TYR A 88 19.60 -16.94 -9.86
C TYR A 88 20.45 -15.97 -10.67
N CYS A 89 21.34 -15.30 -9.95
CA CYS A 89 22.34 -14.42 -10.50
C CYS A 89 23.67 -14.69 -9.82
N LYS A 90 24.74 -14.82 -10.59
CA LYS A 90 26.09 -14.99 -10.08
C LYS A 90 26.79 -13.65 -10.10
N TYR A 91 27.47 -13.31 -9.02
CA TYR A 91 28.31 -12.13 -8.96
C TYR A 91 29.74 -12.54 -8.60
N THR A 92 30.70 -11.87 -9.22
CA THR A 92 32.12 -12.02 -8.94
C THR A 92 32.67 -10.67 -8.53
N VAL A 93 33.26 -10.60 -7.34
CA VAL A 93 34.00 -9.44 -6.86
C VAL A 93 35.48 -9.76 -6.98
N SER A 94 36.23 -8.92 -7.69
CA SER A 94 37.69 -9.01 -7.77
C SER A 94 38.34 -7.75 -7.24
N THR A 95 39.56 -7.85 -6.72
CA THR A 95 40.42 -6.67 -6.59
C THR A 95 40.60 -5.97 -7.93
N LYS A 96 40.98 -4.69 -7.92
CA LYS A 96 41.07 -3.89 -9.15
C LYS A 96 42.04 -4.47 -10.19
N ASP A 97 43.15 -5.03 -9.72
CA ASP A 97 44.15 -5.76 -10.50
C ASP A 97 43.73 -7.18 -10.89
N GLY A 98 42.61 -7.67 -10.37
CA GLY A 98 42.05 -8.99 -10.65
C GLY A 98 42.74 -10.16 -9.93
N SER A 99 43.73 -9.90 -9.08
CA SER A 99 44.57 -10.93 -8.44
C SER A 99 43.83 -11.79 -7.41
N ILE A 100 42.84 -11.21 -6.71
CA ILE A 100 42.00 -11.91 -5.74
C ILE A 100 40.56 -11.80 -6.21
N GLN A 101 39.84 -12.92 -6.28
CA GLN A 101 38.45 -12.98 -6.70
C GLN A 101 37.63 -13.86 -5.76
N SER A 102 36.38 -13.46 -5.55
CA SER A 102 35.37 -14.25 -4.86
C SER A 102 34.08 -14.21 -5.67
N THR A 103 33.38 -15.34 -5.71
CA THR A 103 32.11 -15.47 -6.42
C THR A 103 31.03 -15.89 -5.44
N GLY A 104 29.86 -15.28 -5.57
CA GLY A 104 28.66 -15.67 -4.85
C GLY A 104 27.47 -15.86 -5.78
N LEU A 105 26.47 -16.55 -5.26
CA LEU A 105 25.18 -16.76 -5.93
C LEU A 105 24.11 -15.97 -5.18
N LEU A 106 23.36 -15.16 -5.92
CA LEU A 106 22.17 -14.48 -5.45
C LEU A 106 20.95 -15.30 -5.84
N GLU A 107 20.07 -15.49 -4.87
CA GLU A 107 18.77 -16.12 -5.04
C GLU A 107 17.69 -15.06 -4.82
N ALA A 108 16.72 -14.99 -5.74
CA ALA A 108 15.67 -13.98 -5.69
C ALA A 108 14.30 -14.53 -6.11
N ARG A 109 13.26 -13.99 -5.47
CA ARG A 109 11.87 -14.19 -5.85
C ARG A 109 11.24 -12.86 -6.21
N PHE A 110 10.52 -12.85 -7.34
CA PHE A 110 9.70 -11.72 -7.75
C PHE A 110 8.27 -12.04 -7.37
N ASP A 111 7.75 -11.28 -6.42
CA ASP A 111 6.36 -11.37 -6.01
C ASP A 111 5.63 -10.10 -6.42
N ASN A 112 4.34 -10.22 -6.68
CA ASN A 112 3.48 -9.05 -6.85
C ASN A 112 3.35 -8.30 -5.52
N ILE A 113 3.58 -7.00 -5.49
CA ILE A 113 3.41 -6.17 -4.29
C ILE A 113 2.00 -5.60 -4.32
N ALA A 114 1.22 -5.86 -3.27
CA ALA A 114 -0.16 -5.38 -3.20
C ALA A 114 -0.21 -3.84 -3.19
N PRO A 115 -1.30 -3.25 -3.71
CA PRO A 115 -1.53 -1.82 -3.61
C PRO A 115 -1.72 -1.42 -2.14
N VAL A 116 -1.46 -0.15 -1.85
CA VAL A 116 -1.68 0.43 -0.52
C VAL A 116 -2.90 1.35 -0.58
N ALA A 117 -3.94 1.03 0.18
CA ALA A 117 -5.10 1.89 0.39
C ALA A 117 -4.90 2.73 1.65
N THR A 118 -5.25 4.01 1.61
CA THR A 118 -5.13 4.95 2.74
C THR A 118 -6.48 5.42 3.22
N ASP A 119 -6.53 5.88 4.47
CA ASP A 119 -7.75 6.46 5.03
C ASP A 119 -8.10 7.80 4.36
N GLU A 120 -9.39 8.11 4.32
CA GLU A 120 -9.90 9.42 3.89
C GLU A 120 -11.02 9.91 4.80
N THR A 121 -11.22 11.23 4.88
CA THR A 121 -12.35 11.83 5.61
C THR A 121 -13.27 12.59 4.66
N VAL A 122 -14.57 12.33 4.75
CA VAL A 122 -15.60 13.00 3.96
C VAL A 122 -16.64 13.59 4.90
N SER A 123 -16.86 14.89 4.76
CA SER A 123 -17.83 15.64 5.59
C SER A 123 -19.16 15.79 4.88
N PHE A 124 -20.23 15.48 5.60
CA PHE A 124 -21.61 15.62 5.17
C PHE A 124 -22.30 16.75 5.94
N LYS A 125 -22.91 17.69 5.22
CA LYS A 125 -23.68 18.79 5.77
C LYS A 125 -24.93 18.27 6.47
N TYR A 126 -25.07 18.63 7.74
CA TYR A 126 -26.27 18.33 8.53
C TYR A 126 -27.53 18.94 7.89
N LEU A 127 -28.65 18.20 7.93
CA LEU A 127 -29.93 18.51 7.29
C LEU A 127 -29.89 18.58 5.76
N ALA A 128 -28.74 18.37 5.12
CA ALA A 128 -28.64 18.30 3.67
C ALA A 128 -28.85 16.85 3.20
N ASN A 129 -29.73 16.65 2.22
CA ASN A 129 -29.90 15.35 1.56
C ASN A 129 -28.88 15.16 0.43
N GLU A 130 -27.60 15.39 0.72
CA GLU A 130 -26.57 15.42 -0.30
C GLU A 130 -26.05 14.04 -0.69
N ILE A 131 -25.57 13.95 -1.91
CA ILE A 131 -24.91 12.77 -2.47
C ILE A 131 -23.49 13.21 -2.84
N ILE A 132 -22.49 12.65 -2.17
CA ILE A 132 -21.09 13.02 -2.37
C ILE A 132 -20.42 11.97 -3.26
N PRO A 133 -19.90 12.35 -4.45
CA PRO A 133 -19.07 11.48 -5.26
C PRO A 133 -17.64 11.43 -4.69
N ILE A 134 -17.11 10.23 -4.52
CA ILE A 134 -15.76 9.98 -4.01
C ILE A 134 -15.04 9.04 -4.98
N ASN A 135 -13.87 9.44 -5.47
CA ASN A 135 -12.99 8.56 -6.23
C ASN A 135 -11.96 7.95 -5.29
N LEU A 136 -12.16 6.68 -4.92
CA LEU A 136 -11.33 5.98 -3.95
C LEU A 136 -9.93 5.65 -4.47
N LEU A 137 -9.71 5.64 -5.79
CA LEU A 137 -8.38 5.44 -6.37
C LEU A 137 -7.43 6.61 -6.11
N LYS A 138 -7.93 7.78 -5.72
CA LYS A 138 -7.06 8.89 -5.26
C LYS A 138 -6.36 8.60 -3.95
N TYR A 139 -6.87 7.63 -3.20
CA TYR A 139 -6.39 7.23 -1.87
C TYR A 139 -5.80 5.82 -1.92
N ALA A 140 -5.44 5.35 -3.11
CA ALA A 140 -4.72 4.10 -3.29
C ALA A 140 -3.52 4.31 -4.21
N ASN A 141 -2.44 3.60 -3.95
CA ASN A 141 -1.29 3.55 -4.84
C ASN A 141 -0.90 2.09 -5.11
N ASP A 142 -0.35 1.85 -6.30
CA ASP A 142 0.18 0.54 -6.71
C ASP A 142 1.60 0.70 -7.29
N ASP A 143 2.37 1.63 -6.74
CA ASP A 143 3.70 1.95 -7.27
C ASP A 143 4.78 0.98 -6.77
N GLY A 144 4.43 0.06 -5.87
CA GLY A 144 5.36 -0.88 -5.22
C GLY A 144 6.08 -1.79 -6.22
N ASP A 145 5.38 -2.21 -7.27
CA ASP A 145 5.96 -2.97 -8.38
C ASP A 145 6.84 -2.11 -9.30
N GLY A 146 6.84 -0.79 -9.16
CA GLY A 146 7.56 0.11 -10.06
C GLY A 146 6.91 0.23 -11.44
N PRO A 147 7.59 0.91 -12.38
CA PRO A 147 6.94 1.39 -13.60
C PRO A 147 6.77 0.28 -14.65
N ALA A 148 5.51 0.01 -15.02
CA ALA A 148 5.14 -1.00 -16.02
C ALA A 148 5.68 -0.71 -17.43
N ASN A 149 5.94 0.57 -17.78
CA ASN A 149 6.54 0.93 -19.07
C ASN A 149 7.95 0.38 -19.31
N THR A 150 8.58 -0.18 -18.27
CA THR A 150 9.88 -0.86 -18.38
C THR A 150 9.76 -2.33 -18.80
N LEU A 151 8.54 -2.86 -18.88
CA LEU A 151 8.24 -4.21 -19.38
C LEU A 151 8.31 -4.25 -20.92
N GLN A 152 8.83 -5.35 -21.46
CA GLN A 152 8.84 -5.61 -22.91
C GLN A 152 7.54 -6.22 -23.41
N THR A 153 6.91 -7.09 -22.62
CA THR A 153 5.71 -7.84 -23.05
C THR A 153 4.42 -7.06 -22.80
N LYS A 154 4.37 -6.23 -21.75
CA LYS A 154 3.18 -5.46 -21.34
C LYS A 154 3.53 -4.04 -20.88
N PRO A 155 4.10 -3.18 -21.75
CA PRO A 155 4.49 -1.82 -21.37
C PRO A 155 3.32 -0.92 -20.94
N ASN A 156 2.10 -1.23 -21.40
CA ASN A 156 0.87 -0.49 -21.09
C ASN A 156 -0.01 -1.23 -20.07
N LYS A 157 0.56 -2.08 -19.22
CA LYS A 157 -0.18 -2.74 -18.13
C LYS A 157 -0.87 -1.65 -17.29
N PRO A 158 -2.19 -1.76 -17.04
CA PRO A 158 -2.87 -0.80 -16.19
C PRO A 158 -2.29 -0.84 -14.78
N GLN A 159 -2.50 0.22 -14.01
CA GLN A 159 -2.11 0.23 -12.60
C GLN A 159 -3.08 -0.60 -11.75
N PHE A 160 -4.38 -0.43 -11.99
CA PHE A 160 -5.42 -1.10 -11.23
C PHE A 160 -6.17 -2.14 -12.07
N TRP A 161 -6.97 -2.97 -11.40
CA TRP A 161 -7.73 -4.03 -12.05
C TRP A 161 -8.66 -3.53 -13.16
N VAL A 162 -8.53 -4.16 -14.32
CA VAL A 162 -9.41 -3.99 -15.48
C VAL A 162 -9.90 -5.38 -15.88
N ASN A 163 -11.21 -5.53 -16.02
CA ASN A 163 -11.78 -6.82 -16.42
C ASN A 163 -11.53 -7.15 -17.91
N ASP A 164 -11.89 -8.36 -18.32
CA ASP A 164 -11.72 -8.85 -19.70
C ASP A 164 -12.44 -8.00 -20.77
N LYS A 165 -13.41 -7.16 -20.38
CA LYS A 165 -14.13 -6.24 -21.27
C LYS A 165 -13.49 -4.84 -21.34
N GLY A 166 -12.33 -4.63 -20.72
CA GLY A 166 -11.65 -3.34 -20.67
C GLY A 166 -12.27 -2.34 -19.68
N VAL A 167 -13.07 -2.81 -18.72
CA VAL A 167 -13.72 -1.95 -17.72
C VAL A 167 -12.93 -1.98 -16.41
N GLU A 168 -12.46 -0.82 -15.97
CA GLU A 168 -11.74 -0.64 -14.70
C GLU A 168 -12.71 -0.76 -13.52
N LEU A 169 -12.55 -1.83 -12.74
CA LEU A 169 -13.36 -2.21 -11.58
C LEU A 169 -12.50 -2.63 -10.36
N PRO A 170 -11.59 -1.77 -9.86
CA PRO A 170 -10.63 -2.18 -8.84
C PRO A 170 -11.13 -2.00 -7.40
N ILE A 171 -12.21 -1.27 -7.17
CA ILE A 171 -12.66 -0.92 -5.81
C ILE A 171 -13.55 -2.02 -5.28
N TYR A 172 -13.24 -2.57 -4.12
CA TYR A 172 -14.11 -3.49 -3.40
C TYR A 172 -14.62 -2.85 -2.10
N LEU A 173 -15.92 -2.94 -1.90
CA LEU A 173 -16.61 -2.50 -0.69
C LEU A 173 -17.31 -3.72 -0.09
N PRO A 174 -16.85 -4.22 1.08
CA PRO A 174 -17.48 -5.38 1.74
C PRO A 174 -18.96 -5.15 2.08
N SER A 175 -19.37 -3.89 2.22
CA SER A 175 -20.74 -3.49 2.48
C SER A 175 -21.06 -2.20 1.71
N LYS A 176 -22.29 -2.08 1.19
CA LYS A 176 -22.82 -0.80 0.65
C LYS A 176 -23.32 0.14 1.76
N SER A 177 -23.36 -0.30 3.01
CA SER A 177 -23.70 0.51 4.18
C SER A 177 -22.47 0.71 5.05
N SER A 178 -22.34 1.90 5.65
CA SER A 178 -21.35 2.14 6.70
C SER A 178 -21.58 1.23 7.90
N LYS A 179 -20.59 1.14 8.80
CA LYS A 179 -20.57 0.19 9.92
C LYS A 179 -21.84 0.20 10.77
N ASP A 180 -22.36 1.40 11.09
CA ASP A 180 -23.57 1.57 11.89
C ASP A 180 -24.81 1.88 11.01
N GLY A 181 -24.69 1.76 9.68
CA GLY A 181 -25.77 1.99 8.72
C GLY A 181 -26.19 3.45 8.55
N ILE A 182 -25.41 4.39 9.10
CA ILE A 182 -25.68 5.83 9.06
C ILE A 182 -25.58 6.39 7.64
N PHE A 183 -24.66 5.86 6.84
CA PHE A 183 -24.45 6.24 5.45
C PHE A 183 -24.56 5.01 4.54
N LYS A 184 -24.87 5.26 3.27
CA LYS A 184 -24.99 4.23 2.24
C LYS A 184 -24.41 4.69 0.92
N VAL A 185 -23.84 3.74 0.20
CA VAL A 185 -23.48 3.84 -1.21
C VAL A 185 -24.76 3.69 -2.03
N VAL A 186 -25.14 4.74 -2.75
CA VAL A 186 -26.38 4.75 -3.53
C VAL A 186 -26.18 4.34 -4.98
N LYS A 187 -24.98 4.56 -5.52
CA LYS A 187 -24.57 4.11 -6.87
C LYS A 187 -23.06 4.21 -7.02
N ALA A 188 -22.52 3.59 -8.06
CA ALA A 188 -21.19 3.85 -8.60
C ALA A 188 -21.28 4.15 -10.11
N ASP A 189 -20.22 4.76 -10.68
CA ASP A 189 -20.15 4.97 -12.12
C ASP A 189 -20.10 3.63 -12.89
N ARG A 190 -19.47 2.60 -12.30
CA ARG A 190 -19.32 1.26 -12.87
C ARG A 190 -19.42 0.21 -11.76
N GLU A 191 -20.06 -0.92 -12.06
CA GLU A 191 -20.17 -2.09 -11.16
C GLU A 191 -19.96 -3.39 -11.98
N GLY A 192 -19.40 -4.41 -11.36
CA GLY A 192 -19.22 -5.73 -11.96
C GLY A 192 -18.56 -6.73 -11.00
N PRO A 193 -18.27 -7.96 -11.43
CA PRO A 193 -17.62 -8.94 -10.59
C PRO A 193 -16.18 -8.52 -10.24
N CYS A 194 -15.74 -8.83 -9.02
CA CYS A 194 -14.35 -8.67 -8.60
C CYS A 194 -13.40 -9.67 -9.30
N PRO A 195 -12.07 -9.44 -9.25
CA PRO A 195 -11.09 -10.38 -9.83
C PRO A 195 -11.03 -11.74 -9.14
N ASN A 196 -10.45 -12.71 -9.85
CA ASN A 196 -9.91 -13.96 -9.29
C ASN A 196 -10.90 -14.72 -8.40
N ASN A 197 -10.48 -15.08 -7.18
CA ASN A 197 -11.26 -15.85 -6.22
C ASN A 197 -12.43 -15.07 -5.63
N ASP A 198 -12.46 -13.75 -5.81
CA ASP A 198 -13.50 -12.87 -5.28
C ASP A 198 -14.61 -12.58 -6.30
N LYS A 199 -14.65 -13.28 -7.43
CA LYS A 199 -15.62 -13.07 -8.54
C LYS A 199 -17.10 -13.06 -8.14
N ASP A 200 -17.44 -13.67 -7.01
CA ASP A 200 -18.81 -13.70 -6.48
C ASP A 200 -19.18 -12.39 -5.75
N ASN A 201 -18.18 -11.56 -5.44
CA ASN A 201 -18.34 -10.21 -4.91
C ASN A 201 -18.49 -9.17 -6.02
N THR A 202 -19.06 -8.02 -5.66
CA THR A 202 -19.19 -6.87 -6.57
C THR A 202 -18.07 -5.86 -6.33
N CYS A 203 -17.37 -5.52 -7.41
CA CYS A 203 -16.38 -4.46 -7.48
C CYS A 203 -16.92 -3.27 -8.28
N TYR A 204 -16.31 -2.12 -8.03
CA TYR A 204 -16.74 -0.81 -8.51
C TYR A 204 -15.60 -0.08 -9.21
N GLY A 205 -15.95 0.90 -10.03
CA GLY A 205 -14.99 1.79 -10.66
C GLY A 205 -15.54 3.20 -10.86
N GLY A 206 -14.63 4.17 -11.01
CA GLY A 206 -14.98 5.59 -11.08
C GLY A 206 -15.38 6.14 -9.71
N ASN A 207 -16.33 7.08 -9.70
CA ASN A 207 -16.83 7.65 -8.46
C ASN A 207 -17.83 6.72 -7.79
N ILE A 208 -17.73 6.63 -6.47
CA ILE A 208 -18.70 6.02 -5.56
C ILE A 208 -19.52 7.15 -4.95
N TYR A 209 -20.84 7.03 -4.97
CA TYR A 209 -21.75 8.07 -4.50
C TYR A 209 -22.31 7.66 -3.15
N ILE A 210 -21.95 8.40 -2.11
CA ILE A 210 -22.35 8.12 -0.72
C ILE A 210 -23.36 9.17 -0.27
N GLN A 211 -24.34 8.75 0.53
CA GLN A 211 -25.40 9.58 1.09
C GLN A 211 -25.69 9.17 2.54
N ALA A 212 -26.05 10.13 3.39
CA ALA A 212 -26.59 9.84 4.71
C ALA A 212 -27.96 9.14 4.60
N SER A 213 -28.16 8.04 5.34
CA SER A 213 -29.43 7.32 5.40
C SER A 213 -30.58 8.18 5.94
N ASN A 214 -30.25 9.19 6.76
CA ASN A 214 -31.17 10.18 7.28
C ASN A 214 -30.47 11.55 7.42
N VAL A 215 -31.10 12.62 6.96
CA VAL A 215 -30.58 13.99 7.02
C VAL A 215 -30.51 14.58 8.43
N PHE A 216 -31.27 14.01 9.38
CA PHE A 216 -31.20 14.36 10.80
C PHE A 216 -30.07 13.64 11.53
N ASN A 217 -29.19 12.93 10.81
CA ASN A 217 -28.11 12.19 11.45
C ASN A 217 -26.96 13.12 11.86
N THR A 218 -26.65 13.12 13.15
CA THR A 218 -25.55 13.89 13.76
C THR A 218 -24.32 13.04 14.05
N PHE A 219 -24.35 11.74 13.78
CA PHE A 219 -23.29 10.80 14.12
C PHE A 219 -22.31 10.61 12.97
N ASN A 220 -21.06 10.38 13.35
CA ASN A 220 -20.01 9.98 12.43
C ASN A 220 -20.02 8.46 12.28
N ASP A 221 -19.56 7.96 11.15
CA ASP A 221 -19.46 6.53 10.88
C ASP A 221 -18.25 6.25 9.98
N THR A 222 -18.04 5.00 9.62
CA THR A 222 -16.95 4.53 8.78
C THR A 222 -17.44 3.57 7.71
N LEU A 223 -16.80 3.62 6.55
CA LEU A 223 -16.98 2.65 5.48
C LEU A 223 -15.60 2.13 5.07
N THR A 224 -15.43 0.82 5.08
CA THR A 224 -14.16 0.19 4.67
C THR A 224 -14.15 -0.09 3.18
N TYR A 225 -12.96 -0.01 2.58
CA TYR A 225 -12.75 -0.30 1.17
C TYR A 225 -11.39 -0.95 0.93
N TYR A 226 -11.28 -1.63 -0.20
CA TYR A 226 -10.08 -2.28 -0.68
C TYR A 226 -9.90 -1.96 -2.16
N VAL A 227 -8.67 -2.08 -2.65
CA VAL A 227 -8.33 -1.85 -4.06
C VAL A 227 -7.56 -3.04 -4.60
N TYR A 228 -7.91 -3.48 -5.81
CA TYR A 228 -7.16 -4.50 -6.55
C TYR A 228 -6.20 -3.86 -7.55
N ASP A 229 -4.98 -4.38 -7.59
CA ASP A 229 -4.02 -4.07 -8.65
C ASP A 229 -4.39 -4.74 -9.97
N ALA A 230 -3.59 -4.49 -11.00
CA ALA A 230 -3.78 -5.08 -12.32
C ALA A 230 -3.61 -6.61 -12.39
N ASP A 231 -2.97 -7.24 -11.40
CA ASP A 231 -2.88 -8.71 -11.29
C ASP A 231 -4.01 -9.31 -10.42
N GLY A 232 -4.88 -8.45 -9.88
CA GLY A 232 -6.01 -8.83 -9.03
C GLY A 232 -5.59 -9.23 -7.61
N LYS A 233 -4.46 -8.71 -7.10
CA LYS A 233 -4.11 -8.80 -5.67
C LYS A 233 -4.72 -7.61 -4.92
N ILE A 234 -5.28 -7.90 -3.75
CA ILE A 234 -6.01 -6.94 -2.93
C ILE A 234 -5.07 -6.16 -2.00
N SER A 235 -5.38 -4.88 -1.80
CA SER A 235 -4.70 -3.99 -0.85
C SER A 235 -4.92 -4.38 0.62
N ASN A 236 -4.25 -3.66 1.52
CA ASN A 236 -4.72 -3.50 2.90
C ASN A 236 -6.09 -2.82 2.95
N GLU A 237 -6.75 -2.89 4.10
CA GLU A 237 -7.99 -2.15 4.36
C GLU A 237 -7.72 -0.64 4.41
N GLY A 238 -8.51 0.13 3.68
CA GLY A 238 -8.63 1.58 3.83
C GLY A 238 -9.96 1.97 4.47
N THR A 239 -9.99 3.05 5.26
CA THR A 239 -11.19 3.53 5.95
C THR A 239 -11.62 4.90 5.44
N ILE A 240 -12.88 5.03 5.02
CA ILE A 240 -13.52 6.32 4.80
C ILE A 240 -14.23 6.72 6.09
N LYS A 241 -13.76 7.80 6.73
CA LYS A 241 -14.41 8.44 7.88
C LYS A 241 -15.48 9.39 7.38
N LEU A 242 -16.73 9.11 7.70
CA LEU A 242 -17.90 9.86 7.24
C LEU A 242 -18.36 10.74 8.41
N ILE A 243 -18.15 12.05 8.30
CA ILE A 243 -18.37 13.01 9.39
C ILE A 243 -19.60 13.86 9.13
N SER A 244 -20.52 13.95 10.09
CA SER A 244 -21.64 14.91 10.02
C SER A 244 -21.19 16.28 10.53
N THR A 245 -21.44 17.37 9.79
CA THR A 245 -21.07 18.73 10.24
C THR A 245 -21.86 19.18 11.47
N ALA A 246 -22.93 18.48 11.86
CA ALA A 246 -23.58 18.71 13.15
C ALA A 246 -22.58 18.61 14.30
N THR A 247 -21.64 17.68 14.20
CA THR A 247 -20.56 17.50 15.17
C THR A 247 -19.59 18.68 15.15
N THR A 248 -19.27 19.26 13.99
CA THR A 248 -18.29 20.37 13.89
C THR A 248 -18.77 21.72 14.44
N THR A 249 -20.07 21.89 14.69
CA THR A 249 -20.62 23.06 15.41
C THR A 249 -20.74 22.85 16.92
N ASP A 250 -20.69 21.60 17.40
CA ASP A 250 -20.79 21.26 18.83
C ASP A 250 -19.49 20.70 19.42
N ASP A 251 -18.44 20.48 18.62
CA ASP A 251 -17.12 20.03 19.07
C ASP A 251 -16.22 21.17 19.59
N SER A 252 -16.84 22.16 20.22
CA SER A 252 -16.20 23.02 21.23
C SER A 252 -16.42 22.47 22.66
N ARG A 253 -16.75 21.18 22.79
CA ARG A 253 -16.66 20.45 24.06
C ARG A 253 -15.21 20.15 24.38
N GLY A 254 -14.45 21.22 24.60
CA GLY A 254 -13.35 21.20 25.54
C GLY A 254 -13.87 20.62 26.86
N GLY A 255 -13.07 19.73 27.45
CA GLY A 255 -13.40 19.07 28.70
C GLY A 255 -13.90 20.06 29.77
N GLY A 256 -15.01 19.71 30.39
CA GLY A 256 -15.59 20.51 31.46
C GLY A 256 -17.00 20.07 31.78
N GLY A 257 -17.14 19.10 32.68
CA GLY A 257 -18.41 18.85 33.35
C GLY A 257 -18.89 20.14 34.00
N GLY A 258 -20.11 20.57 33.64
CA GLY A 258 -20.66 21.82 34.13
C GLY A 258 -22.12 21.94 33.70
N GLY A 259 -23.00 21.27 34.45
CA GLY A 259 -24.44 21.44 34.29
C GLY A 259 -24.80 22.92 34.39
N SER A 260 -25.60 23.40 33.46
CA SER A 260 -26.12 24.76 33.46
C SER A 260 -27.03 24.97 34.67
N ILE A 261 -26.46 25.48 35.76
CA ILE A 261 -27.23 26.13 36.82
C ILE A 261 -27.47 27.55 36.31
N GLY A 262 -28.59 27.76 35.60
CA GLY A 262 -28.99 29.09 35.18
C GLY A 262 -29.16 29.99 36.41
N ILE A 263 -28.66 31.22 36.36
CA ILE A 263 -28.75 32.25 37.42
C ILE A 263 -30.19 32.45 37.95
N LEU A 264 -31.22 32.08 37.17
CA LEU A 264 -32.62 32.11 37.57
C LEU A 264 -32.99 31.05 38.62
N SER A 265 -32.26 29.94 38.74
CA SER A 265 -32.54 28.92 39.76
C SER A 265 -32.08 29.35 41.17
N ILE A 266 -31.01 30.15 41.27
CA ILE A 266 -30.52 30.66 42.56
C ILE A 266 -31.50 31.70 43.15
N ALA A 267 -32.10 32.54 42.29
CA ALA A 267 -33.13 33.50 42.72
C ALA A 267 -34.39 32.80 43.27
N SER A 268 -34.78 31.66 42.71
CA SER A 268 -35.93 30.87 43.18
C SER A 268 -35.68 30.24 44.57
N LEU A 269 -34.46 29.75 44.85
CA LEU A 269 -34.14 29.16 46.16
C LEU A 269 -34.03 30.22 47.28
N LEU A 270 -33.47 31.40 46.99
CA LEU A 270 -33.38 32.48 47.97
C LEU A 270 -34.76 33.04 48.34
N SER A 271 -35.69 33.05 47.39
CA SER A 271 -37.09 33.47 47.60
C SER A 271 -37.83 32.52 48.55
N LEU A 272 -37.60 31.20 48.46
CA LEU A 272 -38.22 30.21 49.35
C LEU A 272 -37.65 30.22 50.78
N ILE A 273 -36.35 30.53 50.93
CA ILE A 273 -35.73 30.66 52.25
C ILE A 273 -36.22 31.93 52.96
N ALA A 274 -36.35 33.05 52.24
CA ALA A 274 -36.93 34.28 52.79
C ALA A 274 -38.41 34.11 53.18
N TYR A 275 -39.20 33.43 52.34
CA TYR A 275 -40.63 33.17 52.63
C TYR A 275 -40.83 32.30 53.88
N ARG A 276 -39.99 31.29 54.11
CA ARG A 276 -40.05 30.46 55.33
C ARG A 276 -39.68 31.23 56.61
N ARG A 277 -38.85 32.27 56.51
CA ARG A 277 -38.40 33.05 57.67
C ARG A 277 -39.40 34.12 58.12
N TYR A 278 -40.29 34.56 57.23
CA TYR A 278 -41.32 35.57 57.52
C TYR A 278 -42.64 34.97 58.05
N ARG A 279 -42.76 33.63 58.13
CA ARG A 279 -43.96 32.92 58.58
C ARG A 279 -43.79 32.19 59.93
N LYS A 280 -42.81 32.60 60.73
CA LYS A 280 -42.70 32.26 62.16
C LYS A 280 -42.79 33.52 62.99
#